data_AF-A0A0B0ICV7-F1
#
_entry.id   AF-A0A0B0ICV7-F1
#
_cell.length_a   1.000
_cell.length_b   1.000
_cell.length_c   1.000
_cell.angle_alpha   90.00
_cell.angle_beta   90.00
_cell.angle_gamma   90.00
#
_symmetry.space_group_name_H-M   'P 1'
#
loop_
_entity.id
_entity.type
_entity.pdbx_description
1 polymer ?
#
loop_
_entity_poly.entity_id
_entity_poly.type
_entity_poly.pdbx_seq_one_letter_code
_entity_poly.pdbx_strand_id
1 'polypeptide(L)' 'MKVVEIQSKIQDLRDQLIFWENHLKDVQSNCDHHFEGESLYQKCTKCQKVVALYY' A
#
# COMPACT_ATOMS: atom_id res chain seq x y z
N MET A 1 -23.38 -15.39 -13.25
CA MET A 1 -22.63 -15.40 -11.98
C MET A 1 -23.61 -15.53 -10.83
N LYS A 2 -23.46 -16.56 -10.01
CA LYS A 2 -24.25 -16.77 -8.79
C LYS A 2 -23.68 -15.95 -7.64
N VAL A 3 -24.50 -15.63 -6.63
CA VAL A 3 -24.08 -14.85 -5.45
C VAL A 3 -22.84 -15.45 -4.78
N VAL A 4 -22.78 -16.79 -4.68
CA VAL A 4 -21.64 -17.51 -4.10
C VAL A 4 -20.34 -17.30 -4.89
N GLU A 5 -20.40 -17.30 -6.22
CA GLU A 5 -19.23 -17.07 -7.08
C GLU A 5 -18.70 -15.63 -6.93
N ILE A 6 -19.62 -14.67 -6.77
CA ILE A 6 -19.26 -13.26 -6.50
C ILE A 6 -18.59 -13.13 -5.14
N GLN A 7 -19.14 -13.77 -4.10
CA GLN A 7 -18.57 -13.73 -2.76
C GLN A 7 -17.17 -14.37 -2.70
N SER A 8 -16.99 -15.52 -3.36
CA SER A 8 -15.66 -16.16 -3.48
C SER A 8 -14.66 -15.23 -4.16
N LYS A 9 -15.06 -14.61 -5.29
CA LYS A 9 -14.17 -13.69 -6.01
C LYS A 9 -13.80 -12.46 -5.19
N ILE A 10 -14.74 -11.94 -4.38
CA ILE A 10 -14.45 -10.84 -3.45
C ILE A 10 -13.42 -11.28 -2.41
N GLN A 11 -13.55 -12.49 -1.88
CA GLN A 11 -12.60 -13.00 -0.90
C GLN A 11 -11.21 -13.19 -1.51
N ASP A 12 -11.11 -13.81 -2.68
CA ASP A 12 -9.82 -14.00 -3.38
C ASP A 12 -9.13 -12.67 -3.66
N LEU A 13 -9.89 -11.64 -4.07
CA LEU A 13 -9.35 -10.30 -4.32
C LEU A 13 -8.89 -9.63 -3.02
N ARG A 14 -9.57 -9.86 -1.90
CA ARG A 14 -9.14 -9.37 -0.58
C ARG A 14 -7.86 -10.03 -0.13
N ASP A 15 -7.73 -11.34 -0.31
CA ASP A 15 -6.53 -12.08 0.07
C ASP A 15 -5.32 -11.63 -0.77
N GLN A 16 -5.53 -11.40 -2.07
CA GLN A 16 -4.53 -10.79 -2.94
C GLN A 16 -4.17 -9.37 -2.52
N LEU A 17 -5.16 -8.56 -2.15
CA LEU A 17 -4.92 -7.20 -1.65
C LEU A 17 -4.03 -7.23 -0.40
N ILE A 18 -4.34 -8.10 0.57
CA ILE A 18 -3.54 -8.27 1.79
C ILE A 18 -2.10 -8.67 1.46
N PHE A 19 -1.92 -9.61 0.52
CA PHE A 19 -0.59 -10.00 0.07
C PHE A 19 0.20 -8.81 -0.48
N TRP A 20 -0.39 -8.04 -1.40
CA TRP A 20 0.27 -6.90 -2.02
C TRP A 20 0.53 -5.76 -1.03
N GLU A 21 -0.37 -5.53 -0.07
CA GLU A 21 -0.16 -4.56 1.00
C GLU A 21 1.02 -4.95 1.90
N ASN A 22 1.15 -6.23 2.25
CA ASN A 22 2.29 -6.71 3.02
C ASN A 22 3.59 -6.60 2.23
N HIS A 23 3.58 -7.02 0.96
CA HIS A 23 4.74 -6.89 0.09
C HIS A 23 5.16 -5.42 -0.11
N LEU A 24 4.20 -4.51 -0.23
CA LEU A 24 4.45 -3.07 -0.30
C LEU A 24 5.12 -2.57 1.00
N LYS A 25 4.62 -3.00 2.16
CA LYS A 25 5.23 -2.66 3.46
C LYS A 25 6.66 -3.18 3.57
N ASP A 26 6.94 -4.38 3.10
CA ASP A 26 8.29 -4.96 3.12
C ASP A 26 9.25 -4.17 2.21
N VAL A 27 8.83 -3.85 0.98
CA VAL A 27 9.60 -3.00 0.06
C VAL A 27 9.86 -1.62 0.66
N GLN A 28 8.83 -1.02 1.25
CA GLN A 28 8.96 0.28 1.90
C GLN A 28 9.85 0.22 3.14
N SER A 29 9.84 -0.86 3.92
CA SER A 29 10.66 -0.99 5.13
C SER A 29 12.14 -1.19 4.81
N ASN A 30 12.44 -1.83 3.68
CA ASN A 30 13.80 -2.02 3.19
C ASN A 30 14.30 -0.88 2.28
N CYS A 31 13.47 0.14 2.06
CA CYS A 31 13.84 1.27 1.23
C CYS A 31 14.69 2.26 2.03
N ASP A 32 15.85 2.62 1.49
CA ASP A 32 16.60 3.80 1.93
C ASP A 32 15.85 5.06 1.47
N HIS A 33 14.98 5.55 2.35
CA HIS A 33 13.99 6.57 2.02
C HIS A 33 14.64 7.92 1.72
N HIS A 34 14.42 8.40 0.49
CA HIS A 34 14.62 9.80 0.15
C HIS A 34 13.24 10.45 0.04
N PHE A 35 12.85 11.21 1.06
CA PHE A 35 11.56 11.89 1.14
C PHE A 35 11.66 13.29 0.53
N GLU A 36 10.70 13.64 -0.31
CA GLU A 36 10.56 14.94 -0.94
C GLU A 36 9.12 15.46 -0.76
N GLY A 37 8.96 16.76 -0.50
CA GLY A 37 7.68 17.41 -0.22
C GLY A 37 7.81 18.47 0.88
N GLU A 38 7.15 19.62 0.69
CA GLU A 38 7.44 20.84 1.43
C GLU A 38 6.39 21.27 2.46
N SER A 39 5.21 20.63 2.54
CA SER A 39 4.14 21.17 3.40
C SER A 39 3.40 20.12 4.20
N LEU A 40 2.43 19.41 3.62
CA LEU A 40 1.48 18.59 4.40
C LEU A 40 1.90 17.11 4.51
N TYR A 41 2.64 16.63 3.53
CA TYR A 41 3.14 15.28 3.46
C TYR A 41 4.44 15.26 2.67
N GLN A 42 5.28 14.26 2.98
CA GLN A 42 6.45 13.94 2.18
C GLN A 42 6.25 12.57 1.56
N LYS A 43 6.74 12.42 0.33
CA LYS A 43 6.68 11.16 -0.39
C LYS A 43 8.08 10.68 -0.69
N CYS A 44 8.33 9.39 -0.48
CA CYS A 44 9.59 8.80 -0.89
C CYS A 44 9.63 8.74 -2.42
N THR A 45 10.65 9.33 -3.05
CA THR A 45 10.79 9.32 -4.51
C THR A 45 11.01 7.91 -5.06
N LYS A 46 11.63 7.02 -4.27
CA LYS A 46 11.95 5.63 -4.62
C LYS A 46 10.77 4.67 -4.45
N CYS A 47 10.20 4.58 -3.25
CA CYS A 47 9.15 3.59 -2.91
C CYS A 47 7.75 4.19 -2.74
N GLN A 48 7.59 5.48 -3.02
CA GLN A 48 6.31 6.19 -3.01
C GLN A 48 5.59 6.19 -1.65
N LYS A 49 6.28 5.79 -0.56
CA LYS A 49 5.79 5.86 0.81
C LYS A 49 5.45 7.30 1.16
N VAL A 50 4.24 7.55 1.65
CA VAL A 50 3.79 8.87 2.08
C VAL A 50 3.87 8.94 3.60
N VAL A 51 4.43 10.03 4.11
CA VAL A 51 4.47 10.35 5.54
C VAL A 51 3.79 11.70 5.72
N ALA A 52 2.75 11.76 6.54
CA ALA A 52 2.13 13.02 6.93
C ALA A 52 3.02 13.73 7.95
N LEU A 53 3.19 15.05 7.81
CA LEU A 53 4.05 15.84 8.69
C LEU A 53 3.31 16.45 9.90
N TYR A 54 1.98 16.32 9.95
CA TYR A 54 1.14 16.85 11.02
C TYR A 54 0.31 15.74 11.66
N TYR A 55 0.24 15.76 13.00
CA TYR A 55 -0.50 14.84 13.86
C TYR A 55 -1.71 15.55 14.48
#